data_AF-A0A971V0V4-F1
#
_entry.id   AF-A0A971V0V4-F1
#
_cell.length_a   1.000
_cell.length_b   1.000
_cell.length_c   1.000
_cell.angle_alpha   90.00
_cell.angle_beta   90.00
_cell.angle_gamma   90.00
#
_symmetry.space_group_name_H-M   'P 1'
#
loop_
_entity.id
_entity.type
_entity.pdbx_description
1 polymer ?
#
loop_
_entity_poly.entity_id
_entity_poly.type
_entity_poly.pdbx_seq_one_letter_code
_entity_poly.pdbx_strand_id
1 'polypeptide(L)'
;MHFSATYRHNPQTGQNEPYYRLKETYRDSAGIMRSRILLSPGFIKGLSGKQLRDVSVGLTHRMEHKDEADLFGDAYEAHESPVKEWIDSLWGMMVSQNKIDIDRKKDELRIRAERNFLFGDTLEGREAREMGAEWCCYQAVEQLGVAGLLRKEGWDEEFISKALASLITRTVYHASEYKSLRLMRENSAVCELLGFPASDMNTHNIYDIPLEFYKIKQSLESHLSNKTNHLFNLQDKIVLFDLTYAELKIIPTNDFIQLIMR
;
A
#
# COMPACT_ATOMS: atom_id res chain seq x y z
N MET A 1 -27.42 -9.13 24.79
CA MET A 1 -27.57 -7.82 25.47
C MET A 1 -27.24 -7.93 26.95
N HIS A 2 -27.02 -6.82 27.67
CA HIS A 2 -26.83 -6.83 29.13
C HIS A 2 -27.29 -5.51 29.79
N PHE A 3 -27.67 -5.56 31.07
CA PHE A 3 -27.94 -4.37 31.86
C PHE A 3 -26.68 -3.80 32.49
N SER A 4 -26.50 -2.48 32.39
CA SER A 4 -25.51 -1.71 33.16
C SER A 4 -26.23 -0.78 34.12
N ALA A 5 -25.84 -0.79 35.40
CA ALA A 5 -26.41 0.07 36.43
C ALA A 5 -25.47 1.24 36.74
N THR A 6 -26.04 2.43 36.91
CA THR A 6 -25.35 3.63 37.44
C THR A 6 -26.19 4.22 38.56
N TYR A 7 -25.60 4.50 39.72
CA TYR A 7 -26.36 5.11 40.82
C TYR A 7 -26.74 6.56 40.50
N ARG A 8 -28.03 6.89 40.61
CA ARG A 8 -28.55 8.23 40.38
C ARG A 8 -29.60 8.58 41.43
N HIS A 9 -29.70 9.87 41.75
CA HIS A 9 -30.75 10.38 42.62
C HIS A 9 -32.12 10.20 41.96
N ASN A 10 -33.00 9.41 42.57
CA ASN A 10 -34.36 9.21 42.08
C ASN A 10 -35.28 10.33 42.62
N PRO A 11 -35.85 11.19 41.76
CA PRO A 11 -36.72 12.28 42.20
C PRO A 11 -38.03 11.79 42.84
N GLN A 12 -38.45 10.55 42.60
CA GLN A 12 -39.69 9.99 43.16
C GLN A 12 -39.52 9.45 44.58
N THR A 13 -38.30 9.02 44.95
CA THR A 13 -38.04 8.40 46.27
C THR A 13 -37.06 9.20 47.13
N GLY A 14 -36.43 10.23 46.57
CA GLY A 14 -35.46 11.08 47.27
C GLY A 14 -34.17 10.36 47.67
N GLN A 15 -33.94 9.15 47.13
CA GLN A 15 -32.80 8.31 47.46
C GLN A 15 -31.99 7.98 46.20
N ASN A 16 -30.72 7.63 46.40
CA ASN A 16 -29.86 7.15 45.33
C ASN A 16 -30.20 5.70 44.99
N GLU A 17 -30.82 5.48 43.84
CA GLU A 17 -31.22 4.16 43.36
C GLU A 17 -30.42 3.79 42.08
N PRO A 18 -30.26 2.49 41.79
CA PRO A 18 -29.61 2.05 40.55
C PRO A 18 -30.47 2.41 39.33
N TYR A 19 -29.91 3.23 38.44
CA TYR A 19 -30.47 3.56 37.14
C TYR A 19 -29.94 2.57 36.10
N TYR A 20 -30.84 1.77 35.53
CA TYR A 20 -30.50 0.72 34.57
C TYR A 20 -30.52 1.24 33.13
N ARG A 21 -29.53 0.79 32.35
CA ARG A 21 -29.48 0.93 30.90
C ARG A 21 -29.25 -0.44 30.29
N LEU A 22 -30.02 -0.76 29.27
CA LEU A 22 -29.85 -1.95 28.47
C LEU A 22 -28.88 -1.64 27.33
N LYS A 23 -27.77 -2.38 27.30
CA LYS A 23 -26.70 -2.22 26.33
C LYS A 23 -26.53 -3.48 25.49
N GLU A 24 -26.05 -3.27 24.28
CA GLU A 24 -25.57 -4.33 23.41
C GLU A 24 -24.10 -4.13 23.12
N THR A 25 -23.34 -5.22 23.20
CA THR A 25 -21.93 -5.24 22.87
C THR A 25 -21.75 -5.83 21.49
N TYR A 26 -20.98 -5.17 20.66
CA TYR A 26 -20.63 -5.63 19.32
C TYR A 26 -19.13 -5.44 19.08
N ARG A 27 -18.58 -6.14 18.10
CA ARG A 27 -17.20 -5.90 17.65
C ARG A 27 -17.24 -4.99 16.44
N ASP A 28 -16.39 -3.98 16.41
CA ASP A 28 -16.17 -3.19 15.21
C ASP A 28 -15.29 -3.94 14.20
N SER A 29 -15.10 -3.35 13.02
CA SER A 29 -14.28 -3.92 11.94
C SER A 29 -12.82 -4.17 12.28
N ALA A 30 -12.30 -3.48 13.32
CA ALA A 30 -10.96 -3.69 13.85
C ALA A 30 -10.94 -4.78 14.94
N GLY A 31 -12.06 -5.46 15.18
CA GLY A 31 -12.21 -6.46 16.23
C GLY A 31 -12.34 -5.89 17.63
N ILE A 32 -12.43 -4.56 17.78
CA ILE A 32 -12.51 -3.88 19.07
C ILE A 32 -13.94 -3.97 19.60
N MET A 33 -14.07 -4.38 20.86
CA MET A 33 -15.36 -4.50 21.53
C MET A 33 -15.91 -3.10 21.87
N ARG A 34 -17.06 -2.76 21.30
CA ARG A 34 -17.81 -1.53 21.59
C ARG A 34 -19.15 -1.87 22.23
N SER A 35 -19.77 -0.87 22.86
CA SER A 35 -21.13 -1.01 23.40
C SER A 35 -22.04 0.13 22.95
N ARG A 36 -23.29 -0.20 22.61
CA ARG A 36 -24.37 0.76 22.33
C ARG A 36 -25.47 0.64 23.37
N ILE A 37 -26.16 1.75 23.65
CA ILE A 37 -27.31 1.77 24.56
C ILE A 37 -28.58 1.58 23.72
N LEU A 38 -29.31 0.49 23.95
CA LEU A 38 -30.58 0.20 23.28
C LEU A 38 -31.73 0.92 23.99
N LEU A 39 -31.82 0.75 25.31
CA LEU A 39 -32.90 1.33 26.10
C LEU A 39 -32.34 1.85 27.42
N SER A 40 -32.96 2.90 27.95
CA SER A 40 -32.72 3.36 29.32
C SER A 40 -34.04 3.21 30.09
N PRO A 41 -34.34 2.01 30.61
CA PRO A 41 -35.59 1.76 31.34
C PRO A 41 -35.74 2.60 32.61
N GLY A 42 -34.62 3.12 33.14
CA GLY A 42 -34.62 3.96 34.33
C GLY A 42 -34.49 3.14 35.61
N PHE A 43 -35.28 3.47 36.62
CA PHE A 43 -35.25 2.81 37.92
C PHE A 43 -36.16 1.58 37.90
N ILE A 44 -35.55 0.39 37.95
CA ILE A 44 -36.26 -0.89 38.00
C ILE A 44 -36.33 -1.33 39.45
N LYS A 45 -37.54 -1.58 39.96
CA LYS A 45 -37.79 -2.05 41.33
C LYS A 45 -38.33 -3.48 41.30
N GLY A 46 -37.91 -4.30 42.27
CA GLY A 46 -38.47 -5.63 42.49
C GLY A 46 -37.86 -6.78 41.68
N LEU A 47 -36.80 -6.54 40.90
CA LEU A 47 -36.06 -7.60 40.19
C LEU A 47 -34.70 -7.88 40.84
N SER A 48 -34.41 -9.16 41.07
CA SER A 48 -33.08 -9.62 41.49
C SER A 48 -32.07 -9.57 40.32
N GLY A 49 -30.78 -9.61 40.65
CA GLY A 49 -29.72 -9.64 39.63
C GLY A 49 -29.78 -10.85 38.69
N LYS A 50 -30.31 -11.99 39.17
CA LYS A 50 -30.54 -13.19 38.34
C LYS A 50 -31.69 -12.96 37.36
N GLN A 51 -32.81 -12.47 37.86
CA GLN A 51 -33.98 -12.15 37.02
C GLN A 51 -33.65 -11.08 35.96
N LEU A 52 -32.82 -10.07 36.28
CA LEU A 52 -32.35 -9.09 35.28
C LEU A 52 -31.52 -9.73 34.17
N ARG A 53 -30.71 -10.76 34.49
CA ARG A 53 -29.98 -11.52 33.48
C ARG A 53 -30.95 -12.30 32.61
N ASP A 54 -31.94 -12.96 33.20
CA ASP A 54 -32.94 -13.75 32.47
C ASP A 54 -33.76 -12.86 31.53
N VAL A 55 -34.15 -11.65 31.97
CA VAL A 55 -34.76 -10.61 31.11
C VAL A 55 -33.84 -10.25 29.94
N SER A 56 -32.53 -10.06 30.18
CA SER A 56 -31.59 -9.68 29.11
C SER A 56 -31.39 -10.79 28.08
N VAL A 57 -31.43 -12.06 28.51
CA VAL A 57 -31.37 -13.23 27.63
C VAL A 57 -32.65 -13.32 26.80
N GLY A 58 -33.82 -13.15 27.43
CA GLY A 58 -35.10 -13.16 26.73
C GLY A 58 -35.23 -12.06 25.68
N LEU A 59 -34.80 -10.84 26.00
CA LEU A 59 -34.77 -9.74 25.03
C LEU A 59 -33.80 -9.99 23.87
N THR A 60 -32.67 -10.66 24.11
CA THR A 60 -31.70 -10.99 23.05
C THR A 60 -32.29 -12.01 22.10
N HIS A 61 -32.86 -13.10 22.62
CA HIS A 61 -33.47 -14.14 21.79
C HIS A 61 -34.68 -13.62 21.01
N ARG A 62 -35.54 -12.78 21.60
CA ARG A 62 -36.64 -12.13 20.88
C ARG A 62 -36.17 -11.19 19.77
N MET A 63 -35.00 -10.57 19.92
CA MET A 63 -34.39 -9.75 18.86
C MET A 63 -33.84 -10.59 17.71
N GLU A 64 -33.21 -11.73 18.02
CA GLU A 64 -32.68 -12.66 17.01
C GLU A 64 -33.78 -13.34 16.20
N HIS A 65 -34.93 -13.64 16.82
CA HIS A 65 -36.04 -14.39 16.20
C HIS A 65 -37.26 -13.51 15.86
N LYS A 66 -37.08 -12.18 15.74
CA LYS A 66 -38.18 -11.22 15.46
C LYS A 66 -38.95 -11.53 14.16
N ASP A 67 -38.25 -12.07 13.15
CA ASP A 67 -38.79 -12.35 11.81
C ASP A 67 -39.27 -13.82 11.68
N GLU A 68 -39.18 -14.62 12.75
CA GLU A 68 -39.59 -16.03 12.77
C GLU A 68 -40.94 -16.20 13.48
N ALA A 69 -41.82 -17.04 12.93
CA ALA A 69 -43.07 -17.38 13.58
C ALA A 69 -42.79 -18.38 14.72
N ASP A 70 -43.28 -18.09 15.93
CA ASP A 70 -43.12 -18.98 17.08
C ASP A 70 -43.94 -20.26 16.86
N LEU A 71 -43.26 -21.32 16.41
CA LEU A 71 -43.89 -22.59 16.00
C LEU A 71 -44.15 -23.55 17.17
N PHE A 72 -43.53 -23.32 18.35
CA PHE A 72 -43.56 -24.25 19.48
C PHE A 72 -44.01 -23.61 20.82
N GLY A 73 -44.74 -22.49 20.76
CA GLY A 73 -45.15 -21.73 21.95
C GLY A 73 -44.06 -20.78 22.46
N ASP A 74 -44.43 -19.82 23.31
CA ASP A 74 -43.51 -18.81 23.84
C ASP A 74 -42.31 -19.52 24.50
N ALA A 75 -41.09 -19.31 24.00
CA ALA A 75 -39.84 -19.88 24.54
C ALA A 75 -39.56 -19.56 26.05
N TYR A 76 -40.47 -18.81 26.69
CA TYR A 76 -40.37 -18.29 28.04
C TYR A 76 -41.48 -18.78 28.98
N GLU A 77 -42.32 -19.76 28.60
CA GLU A 77 -43.34 -20.35 29.48
C GLU A 77 -42.78 -20.86 30.83
N ALA A 78 -41.49 -21.20 30.89
CA ALA A 78 -40.81 -21.67 32.09
C ALA A 78 -40.30 -20.57 33.04
N HIS A 79 -40.40 -19.27 32.69
CA HIS A 79 -39.90 -18.17 33.52
C HIS A 79 -40.96 -17.66 34.52
N GLU A 80 -40.51 -17.21 35.69
CA GLU A 80 -41.37 -16.61 36.72
C GLU A 80 -42.17 -15.41 36.16
N SER A 81 -43.45 -15.29 36.53
CA SER A 81 -44.39 -14.22 36.11
C SER A 81 -43.77 -12.81 35.98
N PRO A 82 -42.99 -12.29 36.96
CA PRO A 82 -42.43 -10.94 36.84
C PRO A 82 -41.40 -10.80 35.71
N VAL A 83 -40.65 -11.85 35.35
CA VAL A 83 -39.64 -11.77 34.28
C VAL A 83 -40.31 -11.59 32.92
N LYS A 84 -41.41 -12.30 32.66
CA LYS A 84 -42.15 -12.23 31.39
C LYS A 84 -42.77 -10.85 31.18
N GLU A 85 -43.44 -10.31 32.19
CA GLU A 85 -44.04 -8.97 32.15
C GLU A 85 -43.01 -7.88 31.84
N TRP A 86 -41.82 -7.99 32.43
CA TRP A 86 -40.73 -7.05 32.16
C TRP A 86 -40.15 -7.23 30.75
N ILE A 87 -40.03 -8.46 30.22
CA ILE A 87 -39.61 -8.68 28.82
C ILE A 87 -40.60 -8.03 27.87
N ASP A 88 -41.90 -8.26 28.06
CA ASP A 88 -42.95 -7.70 27.19
C ASP A 88 -43.03 -6.17 27.26
N SER A 89 -42.95 -5.61 28.46
CA SER A 89 -42.95 -4.16 28.67
C SER A 89 -41.73 -3.49 28.04
N LEU A 90 -40.52 -4.03 28.28
CA LEU A 90 -39.29 -3.49 27.70
C LEU A 90 -39.28 -3.64 26.18
N TRP A 91 -39.79 -4.76 25.66
CA TRP A 91 -39.93 -4.98 24.22
C TRP A 91 -40.92 -4.00 23.59
N GLY A 92 -42.09 -3.80 24.18
CA GLY A 92 -43.06 -2.78 23.75
C GLY A 92 -42.48 -1.37 23.74
N MET A 93 -41.65 -1.03 24.73
CA MET A 93 -40.90 0.24 24.73
C MET A 93 -39.86 0.33 23.61
N MET A 94 -39.18 -0.76 23.27
CA MET A 94 -38.24 -0.77 22.14
C MET A 94 -38.93 -0.59 20.79
N VAL A 95 -40.09 -1.24 20.61
CA VAL A 95 -40.91 -1.14 19.40
C VAL A 95 -41.50 0.27 19.26
N SER A 96 -42.11 0.82 20.32
CA SER A 96 -42.71 2.16 20.30
C SER A 96 -41.69 3.29 20.09
N GLN A 97 -40.46 3.14 20.63
CA GLN A 97 -39.37 4.08 20.39
C GLN A 97 -38.66 3.85 19.04
N ASN A 98 -39.14 2.91 18.22
CA ASN A 98 -38.62 2.54 16.90
C ASN A 98 -37.11 2.24 16.88
N LYS A 99 -36.55 1.72 17.97
CA LYS A 99 -35.09 1.53 18.11
C LYS A 99 -34.57 0.29 17.42
N ILE A 100 -35.43 -0.72 17.25
CA ILE A 100 -35.08 -2.01 16.67
C ILE A 100 -34.71 -1.87 15.19
N ASP A 101 -35.46 -1.07 14.42
CA ASP A 101 -35.24 -0.93 12.97
C ASP A 101 -34.10 0.06 12.63
N ILE A 102 -33.79 1.00 13.53
CA ILE A 102 -32.66 1.94 13.40
C ILE A 102 -31.32 1.19 13.55
N ASP A 103 -31.26 0.18 14.41
CA ASP A 103 -30.03 -0.55 14.70
C ASP A 103 -29.59 -1.43 13.52
N ARG A 104 -30.51 -2.13 12.84
CA ARG A 104 -30.20 -2.95 11.66
C ARG A 104 -29.66 -2.13 10.48
N LYS A 105 -30.28 -0.98 10.18
CA LYS A 105 -29.81 -0.08 9.10
C LYS A 105 -28.41 0.48 9.39
N LYS A 106 -28.11 0.79 10.66
CA LYS A 106 -26.77 1.23 11.07
C LYS A 106 -25.74 0.11 10.92
N ASP A 107 -26.11 -1.12 11.27
CA ASP A 107 -25.23 -2.29 11.10
C ASP A 107 -24.98 -2.58 9.61
N GLU A 108 -26.00 -2.50 8.74
CA GLU A 108 -25.83 -2.66 7.28
C GLU A 108 -24.95 -1.56 6.64
N LEU A 109 -25.17 -0.30 7.00
CA LEU A 109 -24.33 0.81 6.54
C LEU A 109 -22.88 0.66 7.02
N ARG A 110 -22.68 0.16 8.25
CA ARG A 110 -21.36 -0.14 8.78
C ARG A 110 -20.71 -1.26 7.97
N ILE A 111 -21.35 -2.42 7.83
CA ILE A 111 -20.83 -3.56 7.03
C ILE A 111 -20.48 -3.11 5.60
N ARG A 112 -21.29 -2.24 5.01
CA ARG A 112 -20.98 -1.66 3.68
C ARG A 112 -19.75 -0.75 3.70
N ALA A 113 -19.61 0.12 4.70
CA ALA A 113 -18.41 0.93 4.87
C ALA A 113 -17.17 0.06 5.14
N GLU A 114 -17.35 -1.07 5.82
CA GLU A 114 -16.27 -2.02 6.14
C GLU A 114 -15.71 -2.74 4.91
N ARG A 115 -16.54 -3.01 3.89
CA ARG A 115 -16.07 -3.57 2.60
C ARG A 115 -15.11 -2.65 1.85
N ASN A 116 -15.07 -1.36 2.17
CA ASN A 116 -14.19 -0.40 1.53
C ASN A 116 -12.81 -0.28 2.21
N PHE A 117 -12.55 -1.04 3.29
CA PHE A 117 -11.22 -1.08 3.89
C PHE A 117 -10.30 -2.00 3.10
N LEU A 118 -9.11 -1.48 2.78
CA LEU A 118 -7.98 -2.28 2.33
C LEU A 118 -7.16 -2.64 3.58
N PHE A 119 -7.07 -3.93 3.89
CA PHE A 119 -6.22 -4.40 4.99
C PHE A 119 -4.79 -4.50 4.49
N GLY A 120 -3.85 -3.82 5.15
CA GLY A 120 -2.44 -3.81 4.73
C GLY A 120 -1.84 -5.21 4.57
N ASP A 121 -2.22 -6.13 5.46
CA ASP A 121 -1.77 -7.54 5.45
C ASP A 121 -2.31 -8.37 4.27
N THR A 122 -3.29 -7.83 3.53
CA THR A 122 -3.85 -8.45 2.31
C THR A 122 -3.29 -7.85 1.03
N LEU A 123 -2.39 -6.86 1.12
CA LEU A 123 -1.74 -6.27 -0.04
C LEU A 123 -0.61 -7.19 -0.53
N GLU A 124 -0.88 -7.92 -1.62
CA GLU A 124 0.13 -8.67 -2.34
C GLU A 124 0.69 -7.84 -3.50
N GLY A 125 1.98 -7.50 -3.44
CA GLY A 125 2.68 -6.88 -4.56
C GLY A 125 2.98 -7.92 -5.64
N ARG A 126 2.25 -7.91 -6.75
CA ARG A 126 2.42 -8.89 -7.85
C ARG A 126 3.68 -8.65 -8.69
N GLU A 127 4.13 -7.40 -8.79
CA GLU A 127 5.30 -6.99 -9.58
C GLU A 127 6.12 -5.93 -8.83
N ALA A 128 6.73 -6.31 -7.71
CA ALA A 128 7.66 -5.43 -7.01
C ALA A 128 8.97 -5.33 -7.80
N ARG A 129 9.30 -4.14 -8.30
CA ARG A 129 10.53 -3.87 -9.06
C ARG A 129 11.37 -2.79 -8.41
N GLU A 130 12.69 -2.88 -8.57
CA GLU A 130 13.67 -1.89 -8.20
C GLU A 130 13.68 -0.74 -9.23
N MET A 131 13.78 0.50 -8.74
CA MET A 131 13.82 1.70 -9.58
C MET A 131 14.88 2.71 -9.11
N GLY A 132 15.54 2.46 -7.97
CA GLY A 132 16.37 3.46 -7.29
C GLY A 132 17.64 3.80 -8.07
N ALA A 133 18.54 2.82 -8.21
CA ALA A 133 19.80 3.01 -8.91
C ALA A 133 19.56 3.23 -10.42
N GLU A 134 18.53 2.59 -10.95
CA GLU A 134 18.19 2.65 -12.37
C GLU A 134 17.68 4.03 -12.77
N TRP A 135 16.90 4.69 -11.90
CA TRP A 135 16.50 6.08 -12.11
C TRP A 135 17.70 7.02 -12.11
N CYS A 136 18.65 6.85 -11.18
CA CYS A 136 19.88 7.64 -11.16
C CYS A 136 20.69 7.48 -12.46
N CYS A 137 20.84 6.25 -12.95
CA CYS A 137 21.51 5.97 -14.21
C CYS A 137 20.74 6.54 -15.42
N TYR A 138 19.42 6.43 -15.44
CA TYR A 138 18.57 7.04 -16.47
C TYR A 138 18.78 8.56 -16.55
N GLN A 139 18.75 9.24 -15.41
CA GLN A 139 19.01 10.69 -15.33
C GLN A 139 20.43 11.04 -15.81
N ALA A 140 21.44 10.24 -15.47
CA ALA A 140 22.80 10.45 -15.94
C ALA A 140 22.93 10.30 -17.47
N VAL A 141 22.30 9.27 -18.04
CA VAL A 141 22.27 9.02 -19.49
C VAL A 141 21.56 10.16 -20.23
N GLU A 142 20.47 10.68 -19.68
CA GLU A 142 19.75 11.85 -20.21
C GLU A 142 20.63 13.11 -20.21
N GLN A 143 21.33 13.40 -19.11
CA GLN A 143 22.24 14.55 -19.03
C GLN A 143 23.43 14.45 -20.00
N LEU A 144 23.94 13.23 -20.19
CA LEU A 144 24.97 12.95 -21.20
C LEU A 144 24.42 13.06 -22.63
N GLY A 145 23.10 13.06 -22.82
CA GLY A 145 22.45 13.18 -24.12
C GLY A 145 22.77 12.02 -25.07
N VAL A 146 22.93 10.81 -24.52
CA VAL A 146 23.31 9.62 -25.30
C VAL A 146 22.24 9.29 -26.34
N ALA A 147 20.95 9.35 -25.97
CA ALA A 147 19.83 9.12 -26.90
C ALA A 147 19.89 10.03 -28.13
N GLY A 148 20.25 11.31 -27.93
CA GLY A 148 20.40 12.28 -29.01
C GLY A 148 21.56 11.98 -29.96
N LEU A 149 22.64 11.37 -29.46
CA LEU A 149 23.74 10.89 -30.31
C LEU A 149 23.29 9.68 -31.13
N LEU A 150 22.67 8.68 -30.50
CA LEU A 150 22.22 7.47 -31.18
C LEU A 150 21.22 7.78 -32.30
N ARG A 151 20.32 8.73 -32.08
CA ARG A 151 19.41 9.24 -33.12
C ARG A 151 20.15 9.87 -34.31
N LYS A 152 21.26 10.58 -34.07
CA LYS A 152 22.08 11.17 -35.13
C LYS A 152 22.85 10.12 -35.93
N GLU A 153 23.25 9.03 -35.28
CA GLU A 153 23.86 7.86 -35.94
C GLU A 153 22.82 7.00 -36.69
N GLY A 154 21.53 7.40 -36.69
CA GLY A 154 20.47 6.78 -37.48
C GLY A 154 19.84 5.55 -36.84
N TRP A 155 19.96 5.40 -35.51
CA TRP A 155 19.33 4.29 -34.81
C TRP A 155 17.82 4.49 -34.68
N ASP A 156 17.07 3.40 -34.74
CA ASP A 156 15.62 3.41 -34.53
C ASP A 156 15.28 3.69 -33.06
N GLU A 157 14.18 4.41 -32.79
CA GLU A 157 13.79 4.80 -31.42
C GLU A 157 13.55 3.59 -30.52
N GLU A 158 12.94 2.51 -31.03
CA GLU A 158 12.70 1.30 -30.26
C GLU A 158 14.02 0.63 -29.88
N PHE A 159 14.98 0.63 -30.82
CA PHE A 159 16.31 0.10 -30.59
C PHE A 159 17.12 0.96 -29.61
N ILE A 160 16.97 2.30 -29.66
CA ILE A 160 17.58 3.23 -28.70
C ILE A 160 17.09 2.91 -27.29
N SER A 161 15.78 2.80 -27.07
CA SER A 161 15.24 2.46 -25.74
C SER A 161 15.78 1.12 -25.22
N LYS A 162 15.84 0.09 -26.07
CA LYS A 162 16.41 -1.21 -25.71
C LYS A 162 17.91 -1.13 -25.39
N ALA A 163 18.67 -0.34 -26.16
CA ALA A 163 20.10 -0.13 -25.97
C ALA A 163 20.40 0.60 -24.64
N LEU A 164 19.63 1.65 -24.34
CA LEU A 164 19.75 2.40 -23.09
C LEU A 164 19.36 1.53 -21.89
N ALA A 165 18.34 0.70 -22.01
CA ALA A 165 17.97 -0.24 -20.96
C ALA A 165 19.12 -1.20 -20.66
N SER A 166 19.70 -1.83 -21.69
CA SER A 166 20.87 -2.71 -21.56
C SER A 166 22.06 -2.00 -20.91
N LEU A 167 22.33 -0.76 -21.32
CA LEU A 167 23.38 0.04 -20.71
C LEU A 167 23.11 0.27 -19.21
N ILE A 168 21.92 0.74 -18.84
CA ILE A 168 21.55 1.04 -17.46
C ILE A 168 21.63 -0.21 -16.58
N THR A 169 20.99 -1.31 -16.98
CA THR A 169 21.02 -2.56 -16.21
C THR A 169 22.45 -3.07 -16.00
N ARG A 170 23.32 -2.96 -17.01
CA ARG A 170 24.72 -3.36 -16.87
C ARG A 170 25.55 -2.42 -16.01
N THR A 171 25.23 -1.12 -16.02
CA THR A 171 25.89 -0.15 -15.13
C THR A 171 25.52 -0.38 -13.66
N VAL A 172 24.27 -0.76 -13.37
CA VAL A 172 23.78 -0.96 -12.00
C VAL A 172 24.17 -2.33 -11.44
N TYR A 173 23.98 -3.40 -12.21
CA TYR A 173 24.09 -4.77 -11.69
C TYR A 173 25.35 -5.53 -12.14
N HIS A 174 26.17 -4.94 -13.02
CA HIS A 174 27.39 -5.57 -13.58
C HIS A 174 27.17 -7.00 -14.06
N ALA A 175 26.02 -7.24 -14.69
CA ALA A 175 25.58 -8.56 -15.11
C ALA A 175 26.06 -8.90 -16.54
N SER A 176 26.13 -10.19 -16.87
CA SER A 176 26.24 -10.64 -18.25
C SER A 176 25.01 -10.24 -19.07
N GLU A 177 25.09 -10.27 -20.40
CA GLU A 177 23.97 -9.96 -21.30
C GLU A 177 22.74 -10.82 -20.96
N TYR A 178 22.94 -12.13 -20.87
CA TYR A 178 21.87 -13.06 -20.51
C TYR A 178 21.26 -12.78 -19.12
N LYS A 179 22.10 -12.47 -18.13
CA LYS A 179 21.62 -12.12 -16.78
C LYS A 179 20.91 -10.76 -16.77
N SER A 180 21.33 -9.81 -17.59
CA SER A 180 20.70 -8.50 -17.72
C SER A 180 19.28 -8.63 -18.27
N LEU A 181 19.07 -9.49 -19.27
CA LEU A 181 17.73 -9.80 -19.80
C LEU A 181 16.80 -10.32 -18.69
N ARG A 182 17.31 -11.21 -17.84
CA ARG A 182 16.56 -11.76 -16.71
C ARG A 182 16.24 -10.69 -15.67
N LEU A 183 17.23 -9.85 -15.31
CA LEU A 183 17.05 -8.77 -14.33
C LEU A 183 15.98 -7.76 -14.77
N MET A 184 15.96 -7.38 -16.04
CA MET A 184 14.94 -6.46 -16.58
C MET A 184 13.52 -7.03 -16.54
N ARG A 185 13.38 -8.36 -16.61
CA ARG A 185 12.07 -9.02 -16.56
C ARG A 185 11.58 -9.25 -15.14
N GLU A 186 12.48 -9.62 -14.23
CA GLU A 186 12.11 -10.09 -12.90
C GLU A 186 12.23 -9.01 -11.82
N ASN A 187 13.26 -8.15 -11.88
CA ASN A 187 13.64 -7.31 -10.74
C ASN A 187 13.66 -5.81 -11.04
N SER A 188 14.05 -5.39 -12.24
CA SER A 188 14.36 -4.00 -12.53
C SER A 188 13.24 -3.31 -13.30
N ALA A 189 12.93 -2.06 -12.94
CA ALA A 189 11.91 -1.22 -13.60
C ALA A 189 12.45 -0.44 -14.81
N VAL A 190 13.63 -0.79 -15.33
CA VAL A 190 14.32 -0.06 -16.40
C VAL A 190 13.52 -0.03 -17.71
N CYS A 191 12.83 -1.12 -18.03
CA CYS A 191 11.99 -1.19 -19.23
C CYS A 191 10.81 -0.20 -19.14
N GLU A 192 10.17 -0.14 -17.97
CA GLU A 192 9.09 0.80 -17.68
C GLU A 192 9.57 2.25 -17.72
N LEU A 193 10.77 2.52 -17.19
CA LEU A 193 11.40 3.85 -17.24
C LEU A 193 11.60 4.36 -18.67
N LEU A 194 11.94 3.45 -19.60
CA LEU A 194 12.19 3.75 -21.00
C LEU A 194 10.95 3.55 -21.90
N GLY A 195 9.81 3.23 -21.31
CA GLY A 195 8.52 3.22 -21.99
C GLY A 195 8.25 2.01 -22.88
N PHE A 196 8.86 0.85 -22.62
CA PHE A 196 8.58 -0.38 -23.36
C PHE A 196 8.42 -1.58 -22.42
N PRO A 197 7.60 -2.60 -22.78
CA PRO A 197 7.42 -3.76 -21.92
C PRO A 197 8.63 -4.70 -21.97
N ALA A 198 8.99 -5.29 -20.83
CA ALA A 198 10.15 -6.20 -20.72
C ALA A 198 10.06 -7.46 -21.62
N SER A 199 8.85 -7.78 -22.12
CA SER A 199 8.62 -8.84 -23.11
C SER A 199 9.31 -8.58 -24.46
N ASP A 200 9.50 -7.31 -24.82
CA ASP A 200 9.99 -6.92 -26.15
C ASP A 200 11.52 -7.02 -26.25
N MET A 201 12.19 -7.18 -25.10
CA MET A 201 13.60 -7.49 -25.09
C MET A 201 13.82 -8.98 -25.29
N ASN A 202 14.59 -9.30 -26.32
CA ASN A 202 14.94 -10.66 -26.73
C ASN A 202 16.45 -10.89 -26.62
N THR A 203 16.84 -12.16 -26.62
CA THR A 203 18.24 -12.58 -26.57
C THR A 203 19.05 -12.01 -27.74
N HIS A 204 18.50 -11.97 -28.95
CA HIS A 204 19.20 -11.37 -30.10
C HIS A 204 19.51 -9.90 -29.87
N ASN A 205 18.48 -9.10 -29.55
CA ASN A 205 18.63 -7.67 -29.26
C ASN A 205 19.71 -7.40 -28.20
N ILE A 206 19.73 -8.16 -27.10
CA ILE A 206 20.68 -7.90 -26.00
C ILE A 206 22.14 -8.21 -26.35
N TYR A 207 22.38 -9.16 -27.26
CA TYR A 207 23.72 -9.48 -27.77
C TYR A 207 24.14 -8.59 -28.94
N ASP A 208 23.19 -8.07 -29.71
CA ASP A 208 23.48 -7.15 -30.83
C ASP A 208 23.84 -5.74 -30.34
N ILE A 209 23.21 -5.28 -29.25
CA ILE A 209 23.43 -3.93 -28.69
C ILE A 209 24.93 -3.60 -28.47
N PRO A 210 25.75 -4.42 -27.78
CA PRO A 210 27.17 -4.14 -27.61
C PRO A 210 27.94 -4.03 -28.93
N LEU A 211 27.56 -4.83 -29.94
CA LEU A 211 28.19 -4.80 -31.26
C LEU A 211 27.88 -3.49 -31.98
N GLU A 212 26.62 -3.04 -31.94
CA GLU A 212 26.22 -1.76 -32.52
C GLU A 212 26.90 -0.57 -31.82
N PHE A 213 26.97 -0.59 -30.48
CA PHE A 213 27.72 0.43 -29.74
C PHE A 213 29.21 0.47 -30.13
N TYR A 214 29.81 -0.69 -30.39
CA TYR A 214 31.21 -0.76 -30.79
C TYR A 214 31.46 -0.15 -32.18
N LYS A 215 30.51 -0.27 -33.13
CA LYS A 215 30.63 0.35 -34.46
C LYS A 215 30.73 1.87 -34.39
N ILE A 216 30.03 2.50 -33.46
CA ILE A 216 30.02 3.95 -33.26
C ILE A 216 30.98 4.42 -32.16
N LYS A 217 31.91 3.55 -31.71
CA LYS A 217 32.78 3.80 -30.55
C LYS A 217 33.46 5.16 -30.59
N GLN A 218 34.08 5.52 -31.72
CA GLN A 218 34.83 6.78 -31.84
C GLN A 218 33.93 8.01 -31.66
N SER A 219 32.73 7.98 -32.26
CA SER A 219 31.72 9.04 -32.16
C SER A 219 31.22 9.15 -30.72
N LEU A 220 30.94 8.00 -30.08
CA LEU A 220 30.50 7.91 -28.69
C LEU A 220 31.54 8.45 -27.71
N GLU A 221 32.79 8.02 -27.81
CA GLU A 221 33.88 8.50 -26.94
C GLU A 221 34.08 10.02 -27.08
N SER A 222 34.05 10.53 -28.31
CA SER A 222 34.18 11.97 -28.58
C SER A 222 33.01 12.77 -27.99
N HIS A 223 31.78 12.27 -28.17
CA HIS A 223 30.58 12.90 -27.61
C HIS A 223 30.59 12.91 -26.08
N LEU A 224 30.92 11.78 -25.47
CA LEU A 224 30.99 11.66 -24.01
C LEU A 224 32.08 12.56 -23.44
N SER A 225 33.29 12.57 -24.03
CA SER A 225 34.38 13.46 -23.61
C SER A 225 33.97 14.93 -23.66
N ASN A 226 33.38 15.39 -24.77
CA ASN A 226 32.91 16.77 -24.89
C ASN A 226 31.81 17.10 -23.87
N LYS A 227 30.87 16.18 -23.65
CA LYS A 227 29.77 16.36 -22.71
C LYS A 227 30.25 16.39 -21.27
N THR A 228 31.13 15.48 -20.86
CA THR A 228 31.68 15.46 -19.50
C THR A 228 32.56 16.67 -19.25
N ASN A 229 33.38 17.07 -20.23
CA ASN A 229 34.20 18.29 -20.14
C ASN A 229 33.32 19.53 -19.92
N HIS A 230 32.20 19.64 -20.62
CA HIS A 230 31.25 20.73 -20.40
C HIS A 230 30.51 20.62 -19.06
N LEU A 231 30.02 19.44 -18.67
CA LEU A 231 29.25 19.24 -17.44
C LEU A 231 30.08 19.48 -16.18
N PHE A 232 31.34 19.07 -16.19
CA PHE A 232 32.23 19.12 -15.04
C PHE A 232 33.33 20.19 -15.16
N ASN A 233 33.34 20.96 -16.25
CA ASN A 233 34.35 21.98 -16.56
C ASN A 233 35.79 21.43 -16.45
N LEU A 234 36.02 20.25 -17.05
CA LEU A 234 37.30 19.55 -16.96
C LEU A 234 38.33 20.15 -17.92
N GLN A 235 39.61 20.06 -17.55
CA GLN A 235 40.74 20.42 -18.40
C GLN A 235 41.46 19.16 -18.86
N ASP A 236 41.47 18.90 -20.17
CA ASP A 236 42.18 17.77 -20.75
C ASP A 236 43.70 17.95 -20.61
N LYS A 237 44.33 17.05 -19.86
CA LYS A 237 45.80 17.00 -19.69
C LYS A 237 46.31 15.71 -20.29
N ILE A 238 47.33 15.80 -21.14
CA ILE A 238 48.01 14.61 -21.66
C ILE A 238 49.05 14.21 -20.62
N VAL A 239 48.91 13.00 -20.09
CA VAL A 239 49.89 12.40 -19.19
C VAL A 239 50.66 11.35 -19.98
N LEU A 240 51.92 11.65 -20.29
CA LEU A 240 52.84 10.67 -20.86
C LEU A 240 53.45 9.87 -19.72
N PHE A 241 53.11 8.59 -19.68
CA PHE A 241 53.71 7.63 -18.77
C PHE A 241 54.79 6.86 -19.52
N ASP A 242 56.05 7.13 -19.22
CA ASP A 242 57.15 6.31 -19.73
C ASP A 242 57.31 5.07 -18.84
N LEU A 243 56.95 3.91 -19.40
CA LEU A 243 57.06 2.61 -18.71
C LEU A 243 58.52 2.18 -18.49
N THR A 244 59.50 2.83 -19.14
CA THR A 244 60.92 2.48 -18.99
C THR A 244 61.65 3.27 -17.91
N TYR A 245 61.19 4.48 -17.55
CA TYR A 245 61.91 5.36 -16.62
C TYR A 245 61.15 5.78 -15.35
N ALA A 246 59.90 5.34 -15.15
CA ALA A 246 59.07 5.73 -14.00
C ALA A 246 58.94 7.27 -13.81
N GLU A 247 59.19 8.05 -14.87
CA GLU A 247 58.99 9.49 -14.87
C GLU A 247 57.62 9.83 -15.49
N LEU A 248 56.87 10.66 -14.76
CA LEU A 248 55.58 11.17 -15.19
C LEU A 248 55.77 12.55 -15.83
N LYS A 249 55.41 12.70 -17.10
CA LYS A 249 55.33 14.04 -17.74
C LYS A 249 53.87 14.40 -17.97
N ILE A 250 53.45 15.51 -17.36
CA ILE A 250 52.12 16.09 -17.57
C ILE A 250 52.28 17.28 -18.49
N ILE A 251 51.66 17.23 -19.67
CA ILE A 251 51.75 18.28 -20.69
C ILE A 251 50.33 18.80 -20.99
N PRO A 252 50.11 20.12 -21.01
CA PRO A 252 48.86 20.69 -21.48
C PRO A 252 48.63 20.32 -22.95
N THR A 253 47.38 19.99 -23.33
CA THR A 253 47.01 19.58 -24.70
C THR A 253 47.48 20.55 -25.79
N ASN A 254 47.49 21.86 -25.51
CA ASN A 254 47.96 22.89 -26.45
C ASN A 254 49.47 22.84 -26.73
N ASP A 255 50.29 22.37 -25.79
CA ASP A 255 51.75 22.32 -25.93
C ASP A 255 52.22 21.04 -26.65
N PHE A 256 51.36 20.03 -26.70
CA PHE A 256 51.69 18.72 -27.28
C PHE A 256 51.83 18.76 -28.81
N ILE A 257 51.01 19.58 -29.49
CA ILE A 257 51.11 19.78 -30.95
C ILE A 257 52.45 20.45 -31.31
N GLN A 258 52.98 21.33 -30.45
CA GLN A 258 54.30 21.93 -30.66
C GLN A 258 55.45 20.95 -30.44
N LEU A 259 55.24 19.92 -29.60
CA LEU A 259 56.26 18.92 -29.28
C LEU A 259 56.40 17.85 -30.38
N ILE A 260 55.32 17.51 -31.09
CA ILE A 260 55.33 16.53 -32.20
C ILE A 260 55.78 17.14 -33.52
N MET A 261 55.61 18.46 -33.70
CA MET A 261 55.99 19.18 -34.93
C MET A 261 57.46 19.66 -34.92
N ARG A 262 58.27 19.19 -33.97
CA ARG A 262 59.74 19.34 -33.92
C ARG A 262 60.41 18.00 -34.14
#